data_AF-A0A3B9TSM8-F1
#
_entry.id   AF-A0A3B9TSM8-F1
#
_cell.length_a   1.000
_cell.length_b   1.000
_cell.length_c   1.000
_cell.angle_alpha   90.00
_cell.angle_beta   90.00
_cell.angle_gamma   90.00
#
_symmetry.space_group_name_H-M   'P 1'
#
loop_
_entity.id
_entity.type
_entity.pdbx_description
1 polymer ?
#
loop_
_entity_poly.entity_id
_entity_poly.type
_entity_poly.pdbx_seq_one_letter_code
_entity_poly.pdbx_strand_id
1 'polypeptide(L)'
;INTVGRAAEVGPRLIDMRWGDSGPSVTLIGKGISFDSGGLDLKPSKAMEIMKKDMGGAATVLGLAAALMTAGMPVRLRVLVPTAENAVSAKSMRPLDVIDTRAGIPVEVGNTDAEGRLVLADAITLACEEEPDFMIDFATLTGAARVALGTELPALFANDDDTAAQIIRASNDAADPL
;
A
#
# COMPACT_ATOMS: atom_id res chain seq x y z
N ILE A 1 5.05 -7.38 7.10
CA ILE A 1 3.66 -7.90 6.93
C ILE A 1 3.19 -8.74 8.12
N ASN A 2 3.85 -9.86 8.46
CA ASN A 2 3.39 -10.77 9.52
C ASN A 2 3.20 -10.06 10.88
N THR A 3 4.17 -9.23 11.28
CA THR A 3 4.13 -8.54 12.58
C THR A 3 2.92 -7.63 12.76
N VAL A 4 2.46 -6.98 11.69
CA VAL A 4 1.25 -6.15 11.70
C VAL A 4 0.00 -7.03 11.85
N GLY A 5 -0.14 -8.07 11.03
CA GLY A 5 -1.37 -8.85 10.95
C GLY A 5 -1.53 -10.01 11.95
N ARG A 6 -0.46 -10.43 12.64
CA ARG A 6 -0.49 -11.62 13.52
C ARG A 6 -1.44 -11.52 14.72
N ALA A 7 -1.93 -10.32 15.01
CA ALA A 7 -2.84 -10.03 16.11
C ALA A 7 -4.30 -10.38 15.79
N ALA A 8 -4.66 -10.39 14.51
CA ALA A 8 -6.02 -10.65 14.06
C ALA A 8 -6.37 -12.16 14.12
N GLU A 9 -7.66 -12.46 14.13
CA GLU A 9 -8.16 -13.84 14.03
C GLU A 9 -7.78 -14.46 12.68
N VAL A 10 -7.94 -13.69 11.60
CA VAL A 10 -7.52 -14.07 10.26
C VAL A 10 -6.08 -13.61 10.05
N GLY A 11 -5.16 -14.58 9.97
CA GLY A 11 -3.75 -14.26 9.76
C GLY A 11 -3.47 -13.56 8.42
N PRO A 12 -2.39 -12.76 8.32
CA PRO A 12 -2.09 -11.95 7.14
C PRO A 12 -1.72 -12.80 5.92
N ARG A 13 -1.82 -12.20 4.73
CA ARG A 13 -1.46 -12.81 3.44
C ARG A 13 -0.73 -11.79 2.56
N LEU A 14 0.07 -12.28 1.64
CA LEU A 14 0.57 -11.50 0.52
C LEU A 14 -0.05 -12.08 -0.74
N ILE A 15 -0.83 -11.26 -1.46
CA ILE A 15 -1.34 -11.62 -2.77
C ILE A 15 -0.27 -11.20 -3.79
N ASP A 16 0.14 -12.14 -4.66
CA ASP A 16 1.07 -11.92 -5.77
C ASP A 16 0.43 -12.46 -7.04
N MET A 17 0.01 -11.57 -7.93
CA MET A 17 -0.63 -11.89 -9.20
C MET A 17 0.27 -11.49 -10.36
N ARG A 18 0.24 -12.26 -11.44
CA ARG A 18 1.02 -12.00 -12.65
C ARG A 18 0.16 -12.15 -13.89
N TRP A 19 0.43 -11.31 -14.90
CA TRP A 19 -0.24 -11.35 -16.19
C TRP A 19 0.67 -10.81 -17.30
N GLY A 20 0.52 -11.34 -18.52
CA GLY A 20 1.30 -10.94 -19.69
C GLY A 20 2.72 -11.53 -19.71
N ASP A 21 3.29 -11.64 -20.90
CA ASP A 21 4.58 -12.29 -21.18
C ASP A 21 5.54 -11.42 -22.01
N SER A 22 5.07 -10.23 -22.43
CA SER A 22 5.78 -9.35 -23.35
C SER A 22 5.59 -7.88 -22.97
N GLY A 23 6.50 -7.03 -23.44
CA GLY A 23 6.52 -5.60 -23.11
C GLY A 23 7.19 -5.27 -21.78
N PRO A 24 7.10 -3.99 -21.34
CA PRO A 24 7.74 -3.53 -20.12
C PRO A 24 7.13 -4.22 -18.90
N SER A 25 7.96 -4.43 -17.89
CA SER A 25 7.60 -4.98 -16.60
C SER A 25 7.03 -3.89 -15.69
N VAL A 26 5.80 -4.08 -15.23
CA VAL A 26 5.06 -3.11 -14.42
C VAL A 26 4.64 -3.77 -13.13
N THR A 27 5.05 -3.22 -11.99
CA THR A 27 4.62 -3.71 -10.67
C THR A 27 3.70 -2.71 -9.98
N LEU A 28 2.48 -3.14 -9.66
CA LEU A 28 1.51 -2.37 -8.89
C LEU A 28 1.46 -2.89 -7.45
N ILE A 29 1.51 -1.99 -6.46
CA ILE A 29 1.52 -2.36 -5.05
C ILE A 29 0.38 -1.63 -4.32
N GLY A 30 -0.45 -2.36 -3.57
CA GLY A 30 -1.58 -1.76 -2.87
C GLY A 30 -1.59 -2.04 -1.38
N LYS A 31 -1.66 -1.01 -0.53
CA LYS A 31 -1.89 -1.19 0.92
C LYS A 31 -3.22 -1.93 1.13
N GLY A 32 -3.16 -3.14 1.70
CA GLY A 32 -4.31 -4.02 1.92
C GLY A 32 -4.70 -4.19 3.38
N ILE A 33 -4.75 -3.11 4.17
CA ILE A 33 -5.21 -3.22 5.56
C ILE A 33 -6.74 -3.32 5.58
N SER A 34 -7.28 -4.52 5.78
CA SER A 34 -8.73 -4.78 5.64
C SER A 34 -9.57 -4.08 6.72
N PHE A 35 -8.99 -3.91 7.91
CA PHE A 35 -9.52 -3.06 8.97
C PHE A 35 -8.36 -2.60 9.85
N ASP A 36 -8.45 -1.36 10.32
CA ASP A 36 -7.39 -0.71 11.10
C ASP A 36 -7.95 -0.14 12.40
N SER A 37 -7.65 -0.81 13.51
CA SER A 37 -7.93 -0.30 14.85
C SER A 37 -6.88 0.69 15.34
N GLY A 38 -5.72 0.76 14.67
CA GLY A 38 -4.48 1.38 15.11
C GLY A 38 -3.59 0.50 15.98
N GLY A 39 -4.04 -0.70 16.36
CA GLY A 39 -3.28 -1.57 17.24
C GLY A 39 -3.27 -1.03 18.67
N LEU A 40 -2.14 -1.11 19.36
CA LEU A 40 -2.04 -0.64 20.76
C LEU A 40 -2.06 0.89 20.87
N ASP A 41 -1.63 1.61 19.84
CA ASP A 41 -1.92 3.03 19.64
C ASP A 41 -3.34 3.20 19.07
N LEU A 42 -4.33 2.83 19.89
CA LEU A 42 -5.72 2.66 19.48
C LEU A 42 -6.34 3.96 18.95
N LYS A 43 -7.02 3.87 17.80
CA LYS A 43 -7.79 4.99 17.25
C LYS A 43 -8.98 5.37 18.14
N PRO A 44 -9.33 6.66 18.22
CA PRO A 44 -10.64 7.07 18.73
C PRO A 44 -11.78 6.46 17.92
N SER A 45 -12.90 6.12 18.56
CA SER A 45 -14.03 5.39 17.94
C SER A 45 -14.49 6.01 16.61
N LYS A 46 -14.59 7.35 16.55
CA LYS A 46 -15.05 8.04 15.35
C LYS A 46 -14.10 7.91 14.15
N ALA A 47 -12.79 7.87 14.42
CA ALA A 47 -11.79 7.67 13.38
C ALA A 47 -11.78 6.22 12.89
N MET A 48 -12.10 5.27 13.78
CA MET A 48 -12.11 3.84 13.50
C MET A 48 -13.28 3.38 12.61
N GLU A 49 -14.46 4.02 12.72
CA GLU A 49 -15.69 3.65 11.96
C GLU A 49 -15.48 3.51 10.45
N ILE A 50 -14.59 4.34 9.88
CA ILE A 50 -14.33 4.38 8.44
C ILE A 50 -13.15 3.50 8.02
N MET A 51 -12.48 2.81 8.93
CA MET A 51 -11.22 2.09 8.67
C MET A 51 -11.36 0.80 7.88
N LYS A 52 -12.60 0.37 7.59
CA LYS A 52 -12.83 -0.61 6.51
C LYS A 52 -12.29 -0.16 5.15
N LYS A 53 -12.09 1.16 4.97
CA LYS A 53 -11.55 1.75 3.74
C LYS A 53 -10.02 1.65 3.64
N ASP A 54 -9.35 1.17 4.67
CA ASP A 54 -7.88 1.23 4.76
C ASP A 54 -7.14 0.22 3.85
N MET A 55 -7.94 -0.55 3.10
CA MET A 55 -7.56 -1.37 1.96
C MET A 55 -7.81 -0.65 0.62
N GLY A 56 -8.07 0.66 0.64
CA GLY A 56 -8.37 1.45 -0.56
C GLY A 56 -7.24 1.42 -1.59
N GLY A 57 -5.99 1.41 -1.12
CA GLY A 57 -4.82 1.24 -1.99
C GLY A 57 -4.84 -0.08 -2.76
N ALA A 58 -5.15 -1.19 -2.07
CA ALA A 58 -5.37 -2.49 -2.67
C ALA A 58 -6.51 -2.48 -3.70
N ALA A 59 -7.65 -1.86 -3.36
CA ALA A 59 -8.78 -1.76 -4.27
C ALA A 59 -8.42 -1.01 -5.56
N THR A 60 -7.69 0.11 -5.45
CA THR A 60 -7.23 0.89 -6.61
C THR A 60 -6.31 0.09 -7.51
N VAL A 61 -5.29 -0.59 -6.98
CA VAL A 61 -4.37 -1.38 -7.84
C VAL A 61 -5.04 -2.59 -8.47
N LEU A 62 -5.99 -3.23 -7.78
CA LEU A 62 -6.77 -4.32 -8.35
C LEU A 62 -7.67 -3.83 -9.49
N GLY A 63 -8.29 -2.65 -9.32
CA GLY A 63 -9.06 -1.99 -10.37
C GLY A 63 -8.19 -1.60 -11.58
N LEU A 64 -7.03 -1.00 -11.34
CA LEU A 64 -6.07 -0.64 -12.39
C LEU A 64 -5.57 -1.88 -13.14
N ALA A 65 -5.22 -2.95 -12.42
CA ALA A 65 -4.82 -4.22 -13.02
C ALA A 65 -5.94 -4.80 -13.91
N ALA A 66 -7.19 -4.80 -13.41
CA ALA A 66 -8.34 -5.26 -14.18
C ALA A 66 -8.54 -4.42 -15.47
N ALA A 67 -8.37 -3.10 -15.39
CA ALA A 67 -8.45 -2.21 -16.55
C ALA A 67 -7.36 -2.49 -17.59
N LEU A 68 -6.09 -2.63 -17.15
CA LEU A 68 -4.95 -2.96 -18.03
C LEU A 68 -5.13 -4.32 -18.74
N MET A 69 -5.56 -5.34 -17.99
CA MET A 69 -5.83 -6.67 -18.55
C MET A 69 -7.01 -6.63 -19.53
N THR A 70 -8.08 -5.90 -19.22
CA THR A 70 -9.26 -5.76 -20.09
C THR A 70 -8.92 -5.02 -21.38
N ALA A 71 -8.04 -4.01 -21.31
CA ALA A 71 -7.55 -3.28 -22.47
C ALA A 71 -6.56 -4.09 -23.33
N GLY A 72 -6.09 -5.26 -22.85
CA GLY A 72 -5.09 -6.06 -23.54
C GLY A 72 -3.74 -5.36 -23.67
N MET A 73 -3.38 -4.51 -22.71
CA MET A 73 -2.13 -3.73 -22.76
C MET A 73 -0.92 -4.68 -22.80
N PRO A 74 0.05 -4.52 -23.72
CA PRO A 74 1.20 -5.42 -23.82
C PRO A 74 2.25 -5.10 -22.73
N VAL A 75 1.98 -5.55 -21.50
CA VAL A 75 2.87 -5.39 -20.33
C VAL A 75 3.03 -6.71 -19.58
N ARG A 76 4.19 -6.88 -18.94
CA ARG A 76 4.41 -7.93 -17.93
C ARG A 76 3.99 -7.36 -16.57
N LEU A 77 2.72 -7.54 -16.23
CA LEU A 77 2.10 -7.00 -15.03
C LEU A 77 2.34 -7.91 -13.82
N ARG A 78 2.78 -7.33 -12.71
CA ARG A 78 2.78 -7.95 -11.38
C ARG A 78 1.95 -7.07 -10.43
N VAL A 79 1.14 -7.69 -9.59
CA VAL A 79 0.33 -6.99 -8.58
C VAL A 79 0.62 -7.60 -7.21
N LEU A 80 1.08 -6.77 -6.28
CA LEU A 80 1.38 -7.14 -4.91
C LEU A 80 0.41 -6.45 -3.94
N VAL A 81 -0.31 -7.24 -3.15
CA VAL A 81 -1.19 -6.72 -2.10
C VAL A 81 -0.85 -7.36 -0.75
N PRO A 82 -0.02 -6.71 0.07
CA PRO A 82 0.14 -7.12 1.46
C PRO A 82 -1.17 -6.89 2.22
N THR A 83 -1.83 -7.97 2.60
CA THR A 83 -3.14 -7.99 3.23
C THR A 83 -3.03 -8.38 4.70
N ALA A 84 -3.56 -7.54 5.58
CA ALA A 84 -3.57 -7.76 7.02
C ALA A 84 -4.72 -7.00 7.68
N GLU A 85 -5.03 -7.34 8.93
CA GLU A 85 -5.83 -6.51 9.81
C GLU A 85 -4.94 -6.03 10.96
N ASN A 86 -4.98 -4.73 11.26
CA ASN A 86 -4.25 -4.14 12.39
C ASN A 86 -5.13 -4.21 13.63
N ALA A 87 -5.01 -5.32 14.38
CA ALA A 87 -5.90 -5.68 15.47
C ALA A 87 -5.25 -5.54 16.86
N VAL A 88 -6.09 -5.45 17.88
CA VAL A 88 -5.71 -5.49 19.30
C VAL A 88 -5.90 -6.89 19.86
N SER A 89 -4.80 -7.53 20.26
CA SER A 89 -4.82 -8.79 20.99
C SER A 89 -3.51 -9.00 21.75
N ALA A 90 -3.38 -10.12 22.46
CA ALA A 90 -2.13 -10.51 23.12
C ALA A 90 -0.93 -10.67 22.16
N LYS A 91 -1.16 -10.69 20.84
CA LYS A 91 -0.11 -10.83 19.80
C LYS A 91 0.20 -9.52 19.07
N SER A 92 -0.44 -8.41 19.44
CA SER A 92 -0.19 -7.09 18.83
C SER A 92 1.28 -6.71 18.91
N MET A 93 1.79 -6.09 17.85
CA MET A 93 3.05 -5.34 17.94
C MET A 93 2.88 -4.18 18.91
N ARG A 94 3.96 -3.80 19.58
CA ARG A 94 3.97 -2.76 20.61
C ARG A 94 4.76 -1.55 20.13
N PRO A 95 4.43 -0.35 20.64
CA PRO A 95 5.34 0.78 20.53
C PRO A 95 6.73 0.38 21.03
N LEU A 96 7.77 0.84 20.31
CA LEU A 96 9.18 0.57 20.56
C LEU A 96 9.63 -0.89 20.30
N ASP A 97 8.76 -1.77 19.78
CA ASP A 97 9.24 -3.03 19.20
C ASP A 97 10.16 -2.72 18.02
N VAL A 98 11.30 -3.40 17.94
CA VAL A 98 12.16 -3.40 16.76
C VAL A 98 11.84 -4.65 15.95
N ILE A 99 11.40 -4.46 14.71
CA ILE A 99 10.93 -5.53 13.83
C ILE A 99 11.87 -5.73 12.66
N ASP A 100 12.08 -7.00 12.28
CA ASP A 100 12.80 -7.34 11.06
C ASP A 100 11.94 -7.04 9.83
N THR A 101 12.60 -6.62 8.75
CA THR A 101 11.97 -6.38 7.43
C THR A 101 12.62 -7.26 6.38
N ARG A 102 11.94 -7.43 5.23
CA ARG A 102 12.48 -8.15 4.08
C ARG A 102 13.81 -7.56 3.58
N ALA A 103 13.97 -6.24 3.69
CA ALA A 103 15.19 -5.55 3.28
C ALA A 103 16.40 -5.83 4.19
N GLY A 104 16.21 -6.53 5.32
CA GLY A 104 17.25 -6.70 6.34
C GLY A 104 17.52 -5.44 7.14
N ILE A 105 16.68 -4.40 7.01
CA ILE A 105 16.79 -3.14 7.75
C ILE A 105 15.78 -3.20 8.91
N PRO A 106 16.23 -3.26 10.18
CA PRO A 106 15.30 -3.28 11.31
C PRO A 106 14.57 -1.94 11.46
N VAL A 107 13.30 -1.99 11.87
CA VAL A 107 12.45 -0.81 12.07
C VAL A 107 11.96 -0.76 13.51
N GLU A 108 12.22 0.35 14.20
CA GLU A 108 11.57 0.65 15.49
C GLU A 108 10.16 1.18 15.26
N VAL A 109 9.17 0.53 15.88
CA VAL A 109 7.75 0.90 15.75
C VAL A 109 7.45 2.05 16.70
N GLY A 110 7.60 3.29 16.24
CA GLY A 110 7.27 4.47 17.04
C GLY A 110 5.76 4.66 17.29
N ASN A 111 4.91 4.13 16.40
CA ASN A 111 3.46 4.15 16.53
C ASN A 111 2.85 2.97 15.75
N THR A 112 1.99 2.18 16.38
CA THR A 112 1.37 0.98 15.79
C THR A 112 0.26 1.30 14.78
N ASP A 113 -0.23 2.55 14.75
CA ASP A 113 -1.17 3.12 13.76
C ASP A 113 -0.45 3.65 12.50
N ALA A 114 0.87 3.47 12.43
CA ALA A 114 1.68 3.71 11.25
C ALA A 114 2.02 2.39 10.54
N GLU A 115 1.13 1.40 10.57
CA GLU A 115 1.33 0.04 10.10
C GLU A 115 1.40 -0.10 8.57
N GLY A 116 0.70 0.76 7.84
CA GLY A 116 0.59 0.66 6.38
C GLY A 116 1.95 0.70 5.69
N ARG A 117 2.85 1.56 6.17
CA ARG A 117 4.22 1.65 5.63
C ARG A 117 5.06 0.40 5.97
N LEU A 118 4.77 -0.26 7.10
CA LEU A 118 5.48 -1.48 7.52
C LEU A 118 5.12 -2.67 6.61
N VAL A 119 3.85 -2.77 6.20
CA VAL A 119 3.45 -3.83 5.26
C VAL A 119 3.90 -3.52 3.83
N LEU A 120 3.90 -2.25 3.42
CA LEU A 120 4.39 -1.81 2.11
C LEU A 120 5.90 -1.97 1.98
N ALA A 121 6.70 -1.72 3.02
CA ALA A 121 8.16 -1.86 2.97
C ALA A 121 8.59 -3.26 2.50
N ASP A 122 7.97 -4.32 3.03
CA ASP A 122 8.24 -5.69 2.60
C ASP A 122 7.79 -5.95 1.16
N ALA A 123 6.63 -5.42 0.75
CA ALA A 123 6.09 -5.61 -0.59
C ALA A 123 6.92 -4.86 -1.66
N ILE A 124 7.36 -3.64 -1.36
CA ILE A 124 8.26 -2.84 -2.21
C ILE A 124 9.60 -3.54 -2.33
N THR A 125 10.16 -4.04 -1.22
CA THR A 125 11.42 -4.80 -1.27
C THR A 125 11.29 -6.03 -2.18
N LEU A 126 10.18 -6.79 -2.06
CA LEU A 126 9.91 -7.93 -2.93
C LEU A 126 9.73 -7.55 -4.40
N ALA A 127 9.16 -6.38 -4.69
CA ALA A 127 9.03 -5.87 -6.06
C ALA A 127 10.39 -5.52 -6.66
N CYS A 128 11.25 -4.84 -5.88
CA CYS A 128 12.58 -4.43 -6.32
C CYS A 128 13.51 -5.61 -6.68
N GLU A 129 13.28 -6.80 -6.14
CA GLU A 129 14.04 -8.01 -6.49
C GLU A 129 13.94 -8.41 -7.97
N GLU A 130 12.90 -7.94 -8.68
CA GLU A 130 12.71 -8.19 -10.11
C GLU A 130 13.08 -7.01 -11.00
N GLU A 131 13.58 -5.90 -10.42
CA GLU A 131 14.01 -4.70 -11.13
C GLU A 131 12.99 -4.25 -12.21
N PRO A 132 11.72 -3.98 -11.85
CA PRO A 132 10.68 -3.66 -12.83
C PRO A 132 10.97 -2.33 -13.55
N ASP A 133 10.56 -2.25 -14.81
CA ASP A 133 10.69 -1.04 -15.63
C ASP A 133 9.85 0.13 -15.06
N PHE A 134 8.72 -0.18 -14.40
CA PHE A 134 7.89 0.79 -13.70
C PHE A 134 7.25 0.18 -12.45
N MET A 135 7.21 0.96 -11.36
CA MET A 135 6.57 0.57 -10.11
C MET A 135 5.78 1.74 -9.53
N ILE A 136 4.57 1.45 -9.04
CA ILE A 136 3.73 2.42 -8.35
C ILE A 136 3.00 1.75 -7.19
N ASP A 137 2.95 2.44 -6.05
CA ASP A 137 2.15 2.02 -4.90
C ASP A 137 0.98 2.96 -4.63
N PHE A 138 -0.11 2.41 -4.12
CA PHE A 138 -1.28 3.15 -3.67
C PHE A 138 -1.57 2.82 -2.22
N ALA A 139 -1.79 3.86 -1.41
CA ALA A 139 -2.04 3.70 0.00
C ALA A 139 -2.92 4.81 0.60
N THR A 140 -3.86 4.39 1.47
CA THR A 140 -4.59 5.29 2.37
C THR A 140 -3.74 5.64 3.60
N LEU A 141 -2.51 6.14 3.37
CA LEU A 141 -1.41 5.97 4.31
C LEU A 141 -1.44 6.86 5.55
N THR A 142 -1.90 8.12 5.47
CA THR A 142 -1.81 9.04 6.62
C THR A 142 -2.96 10.05 6.71
N GLY A 143 -3.21 10.50 7.94
CA GLY A 143 -3.99 11.73 8.18
C GLY A 143 -3.26 12.99 7.73
N ALA A 144 -1.93 12.99 7.66
CA ALA A 144 -1.14 14.17 7.29
C ALA A 144 -1.38 14.62 5.84
N ALA A 145 -1.45 13.67 4.89
CA ALA A 145 -1.80 13.99 3.49
C ALA A 145 -3.18 14.66 3.40
N ARG A 146 -4.16 14.18 4.18
CA ARG A 146 -5.48 14.80 4.27
C ARG A 146 -5.47 16.19 4.87
N VAL A 147 -4.59 16.46 5.82
CA VAL A 147 -4.42 17.81 6.40
C VAL A 147 -3.78 18.75 5.37
N ALA A 148 -2.84 18.26 4.56
CA ALA A 148 -2.14 19.06 3.57
C ALA A 148 -2.99 19.37 2.33
N LEU A 149 -3.68 18.36 1.78
CA LEU A 149 -4.35 18.45 0.46
C LEU A 149 -5.88 18.27 0.51
N GLY A 150 -6.45 17.93 1.67
CA GLY A 150 -7.88 17.66 1.82
C GLY A 150 -8.27 16.24 1.43
N THR A 151 -9.56 16.04 1.15
CA THR A 151 -10.13 14.72 0.77
C THR A 151 -10.23 14.50 -0.74
N GLU A 152 -10.07 15.58 -1.51
CA GLU A 152 -10.35 15.58 -2.96
C GLU A 152 -9.09 15.46 -3.82
N LEU A 153 -7.89 15.56 -3.21
CA LEU A 153 -6.62 15.59 -3.92
C LEU A 153 -5.65 14.56 -3.33
N PRO A 154 -5.38 13.44 -4.02
CA PRO A 154 -4.33 12.50 -3.67
C PRO A 154 -2.96 13.19 -3.60
N ALA A 155 -2.04 12.65 -2.80
CA ALA A 155 -0.66 13.14 -2.76
C ALA A 155 0.23 12.24 -3.64
N LEU A 156 0.96 12.84 -4.58
CA LEU A 156 1.94 12.15 -5.41
C LEU A 156 3.36 12.33 -4.84
N PHE A 157 4.09 11.22 -4.73
CA PHE A 157 5.53 11.20 -4.47
C PHE A 157 6.19 10.34 -5.55
N ALA A 158 7.33 10.80 -6.09
CA ALA A 158 8.10 10.08 -7.08
C ALA A 158 9.60 10.28 -6.83
N ASN A 159 10.40 9.30 -7.25
CA ASN A 159 11.86 9.37 -7.25
C ASN A 159 12.43 9.81 -8.62
N ASP A 160 11.55 10.02 -9.61
CA ASP A 160 11.87 10.42 -10.97
C ASP A 160 10.91 11.54 -11.41
N ASP A 161 11.48 12.70 -11.78
CA ASP A 161 10.72 13.90 -12.10
C ASP A 161 9.93 13.77 -13.41
N ASP A 162 10.48 13.04 -14.39
CA ASP A 162 9.82 12.82 -15.68
C ASP A 162 8.56 11.95 -15.51
N THR A 163 8.66 10.89 -14.69
CA THR A 163 7.53 10.07 -14.28
C THR A 163 6.46 10.89 -13.56
N ALA A 164 6.86 11.73 -12.60
CA ALA A 164 5.93 12.60 -11.89
C ALA A 164 5.19 13.54 -12.87
N ALA A 165 5.92 14.19 -13.78
CA ALA A 165 5.35 15.10 -14.77
C ALA A 165 4.38 14.39 -15.72
N GLN A 166 4.67 13.15 -16.13
CA GLN A 166 3.78 12.34 -16.97
C GLN A 166 2.48 11.99 -16.24
N ILE A 167 2.55 11.60 -14.97
CA ILE A 167 1.38 11.29 -14.14
C ILE A 167 0.51 12.54 -13.94
N ILE A 168 1.12 13.68 -13.62
CA ILE A 168 0.41 14.97 -13.46
C ILE A 168 -0.28 15.37 -14.77
N ARG A 169 0.38 15.18 -15.93
CA ARG A 169 -0.24 15.46 -17.23
C ARG A 169 -1.44 14.56 -17.48
N ALA A 170 -1.31 13.26 -17.23
CA ALA A 170 -2.40 12.30 -17.41
C ALA A 170 -3.60 12.61 -16.49
N SER A 171 -3.33 13.04 -15.26
CA SER A 171 -4.35 13.51 -14.31
C SER A 171 -5.15 14.69 -14.85
N ASN A 172 -4.48 15.70 -15.42
CA ASN A 172 -5.14 16.84 -16.04
C ASN A 172 -6.00 16.42 -17.25
N ASP A 173 -5.47 15.54 -18.10
CA ASP A 173 -6.19 15.04 -19.29
C ASP A 173 -7.42 14.20 -18.91
N ALA A 174 -7.35 13.44 -17.81
CA ALA A 174 -8.43 12.61 -17.29
C ALA A 174 -9.44 13.36 -16.40
N ALA A 175 -9.15 14.61 -16.03
CA ALA A 175 -9.90 15.38 -15.04
C ALA A 175 -10.05 14.66 -13.68
N ASP A 176 -9.01 13.92 -13.28
CA ASP A 176 -8.89 13.24 -11.98
C ASP A 176 -7.64 13.78 -11.29
N PRO A 177 -7.76 14.82 -10.45
CA PRO A 177 -6.62 15.63 -9.99
C PRO A 177 -5.71 14.86 -9.03
N LEU A 178 -4.40 15.17 -9.08
CA LEU A 178 -3.31 14.65 -8.23
C LEU A 178 -2.39 15.79 -7.77
#